data_AF-A0A1H3P202-F1
#
_entry.id   AF-A0A1H3P202-F1
#
_cell.length_a   1.000
_cell.length_b   1.000
_cell.length_c   1.000
_cell.angle_alpha   90.00
_cell.angle_beta   90.00
_cell.angle_gamma   90.00
#
_symmetry.space_group_name_H-M   'P 1'
#
loop_
_entity.id
_entity.type
_entity.pdbx_description
1 polymer ?
#
loop_
_entity_poly.entity_id
_entity_poly.type
_entity_poly.pdbx_seq_one_letter_code
_entity_poly.pdbx_strand_id
1 'polypeptide(L)'
;MNKAYFYFIFSFVLLVPSCIPMFNIIREDWISKKIADTYEIHHAYKDSEGFENVLDAEEIKIDDVHIKILEERTPSSGVVKAHLFINGVEVSTPDEILISNDPRDGRYFSWLDVLTVKNKISGEEQIYFLQRITSNGYPLEERKWKIISINKDGSYKEESFSYATRNQNYLGVALVNFSNTDLKLMGYHSDINGAYPSIFFPIIYPIFTSLLGIILLIIAIKSRIILKRKSS
;
A
#
# COMPACT_ATOMS: atom_id res chain seq x y z
N MET A 1 -46.45 13.05 -9.96
CA MET A 1 -45.09 13.05 -10.56
C MET A 1 -45.05 12.02 -11.67
N ASN A 2 -44.60 12.37 -12.88
CA ASN A 2 -44.43 11.38 -13.96
C ASN A 2 -43.42 10.31 -13.49
N LYS A 3 -43.76 9.03 -13.63
CA LYS A 3 -42.94 7.89 -13.18
C LYS A 3 -41.49 7.99 -13.69
N ALA A 4 -41.29 8.51 -14.89
CA ALA A 4 -39.96 8.75 -15.44
C ALA A 4 -39.14 9.77 -14.63
N TYR A 5 -39.77 10.83 -14.13
CA TYR A 5 -39.13 11.83 -13.28
C TYR A 5 -38.81 11.26 -11.89
N PHE A 6 -39.69 10.41 -11.34
CA PHE A 6 -39.42 9.71 -10.07
C PHE A 6 -38.13 8.87 -10.18
N TYR A 7 -38.05 8.00 -11.19
CA TYR A 7 -36.87 7.14 -11.37
C TYR A 7 -35.59 7.95 -11.65
N PHE A 8 -35.72 9.06 -12.39
CA PHE A 8 -34.59 9.96 -12.65
C PHE A 8 -34.06 10.60 -11.37
N ILE A 9 -34.94 11.15 -10.52
CA ILE A 9 -34.55 11.79 -9.26
C ILE A 9 -33.90 10.77 -8.33
N PHE A 10 -34.52 9.60 -8.13
CA PHE A 10 -33.97 8.56 -7.26
C PHE A 10 -32.66 8.00 -7.78
N SER A 11 -32.51 7.84 -9.10
CA SER A 11 -31.23 7.49 -9.70
C SER A 11 -30.14 8.49 -9.33
N PHE A 12 -30.41 9.79 -9.45
CA PHE A 12 -29.45 10.84 -9.13
C PHE A 12 -29.08 10.83 -7.65
N VAL A 13 -30.07 10.68 -6.75
CA VAL A 13 -29.86 10.56 -5.30
C VAL A 13 -28.95 9.39 -4.94
N LEU A 14 -29.03 8.27 -5.66
CA LEU A 14 -28.17 7.11 -5.42
C LEU A 14 -26.78 7.26 -6.06
N LEU A 15 -26.70 7.78 -7.30
CA LEU A 15 -25.46 7.84 -8.06
C LEU A 15 -24.50 8.91 -7.55
N VAL A 16 -24.99 10.11 -7.25
CA VAL A 16 -24.14 11.24 -6.85
C VAL A 16 -23.26 10.91 -5.64
N PRO A 17 -23.80 10.44 -4.50
CA PRO A 17 -22.96 10.11 -3.35
C PRO A 17 -22.08 8.87 -3.59
N SER A 18 -22.54 7.93 -4.43
CA SER A 18 -21.82 6.67 -4.66
C SER A 18 -20.70 6.79 -5.69
N CYS A 19 -20.71 7.82 -6.53
CA CYS A 19 -19.78 7.98 -7.65
C CYS A 19 -18.32 8.10 -7.18
N ILE A 20 -18.03 8.97 -6.21
CA ILE A 20 -16.66 9.18 -5.72
C ILE A 20 -16.11 7.93 -5.02
N PRO A 21 -16.83 7.30 -4.07
CA PRO A 21 -16.35 6.06 -3.47
C PRO A 21 -16.19 4.92 -4.47
N MET A 22 -17.12 4.77 -5.42
CA MET A 22 -17.00 3.74 -6.46
C MET A 22 -15.76 3.98 -7.33
N PHE A 23 -15.52 5.21 -7.76
CA PHE A 23 -14.32 5.57 -8.51
C PHE A 23 -13.04 5.25 -7.73
N ASN A 24 -13.01 5.58 -6.44
CA ASN A 24 -11.86 5.30 -5.58
C ASN A 24 -11.61 3.80 -5.43
N ILE A 25 -12.64 2.98 -5.17
CA ILE A 25 -12.51 1.52 -5.09
C ILE A 25 -11.94 0.96 -6.39
N ILE A 26 -12.53 1.33 -7.53
CA ILE A 26 -12.09 0.86 -8.85
C ILE A 26 -10.62 1.25 -9.11
N ARG A 27 -10.24 2.48 -8.76
CA ARG A 27 -8.87 2.98 -8.94
C ARG A 27 -7.88 2.23 -8.06
N GLU A 28 -8.19 2.02 -6.78
CA GLU A 28 -7.32 1.27 -5.85
C GLU A 28 -7.15 -0.18 -6.33
N ASP A 29 -8.24 -0.86 -6.68
CA ASP A 29 -8.21 -2.24 -7.14
C ASP A 29 -7.43 -2.38 -8.45
N TRP A 30 -7.59 -1.42 -9.37
CA TRP A 30 -6.84 -1.40 -10.62
C TRP A 30 -5.33 -1.20 -10.41
N ILE A 31 -4.93 -0.27 -9.54
CA ILE A 31 -3.51 -0.05 -9.23
C ILE A 31 -2.93 -1.27 -8.50
N SER A 32 -3.65 -1.81 -7.51
CA SER A 32 -3.26 -3.01 -6.78
C SER A 32 -3.05 -4.18 -7.74
N LYS A 33 -4.00 -4.43 -8.63
CA LYS A 33 -3.90 -5.46 -9.65
C LYS A 33 -2.72 -5.21 -10.59
N LYS A 34 -2.51 -3.97 -11.04
CA LYS A 34 -1.36 -3.63 -11.89
C LYS A 34 -0.03 -3.92 -11.21
N ILE A 35 0.11 -3.58 -9.93
CA ILE A 35 1.31 -3.91 -9.14
C ILE A 35 1.46 -5.42 -9.01
N ALA A 36 0.42 -6.13 -8.60
CA ALA A 36 0.44 -7.58 -8.45
C ALA A 36 0.70 -8.31 -9.77
N ASP A 37 0.28 -7.77 -10.91
CA ASP A 37 0.55 -8.32 -12.25
C ASP A 37 1.99 -8.00 -12.72
N THR A 38 2.60 -6.91 -12.23
CA THR A 38 3.94 -6.45 -12.63
C THR A 38 5.04 -7.00 -11.73
N TYR A 39 4.80 -7.09 -10.42
CA TYR A 39 5.83 -7.41 -9.42
C TYR A 39 5.45 -8.64 -8.60
N GLU A 40 6.48 -9.37 -8.22
CA GLU A 40 6.45 -10.45 -7.24
C GLU A 40 7.37 -10.01 -6.08
N ILE A 41 6.86 -10.01 -4.86
CA ILE A 41 7.51 -9.44 -3.67
C ILE A 41 7.63 -10.56 -2.64
N HIS A 42 8.82 -10.73 -2.09
CA HIS A 42 9.15 -11.74 -1.08
C HIS A 42 9.96 -11.11 0.04
N HIS A 43 9.84 -11.65 1.25
CA HIS A 43 10.81 -11.32 2.29
C HIS A 43 12.17 -11.92 1.91
N ALA A 44 13.24 -11.15 2.07
CA ALA A 44 14.58 -11.68 1.86
C ALA A 44 15.00 -12.60 3.01
N TYR A 45 14.58 -12.28 4.23
CA TYR A 45 14.88 -13.08 5.42
C TYR A 45 14.07 -14.37 5.45
N LYS A 46 14.75 -15.45 5.86
CA LYS A 46 14.14 -16.74 6.15
C LYS A 46 14.43 -17.13 7.58
N ASP A 47 13.42 -17.61 8.29
CA ASP A 47 13.55 -18.05 9.67
C ASP A 47 14.32 -19.38 9.80
N SER A 48 14.45 -19.89 11.03
CA SER A 48 15.14 -21.15 11.31
C SER A 48 14.53 -22.38 10.63
N GLU A 49 13.27 -22.29 10.22
CA GLU A 49 12.55 -23.35 9.50
C GLU A 49 12.63 -23.18 7.98
N GLY A 50 13.22 -22.08 7.50
CA GLY A 50 13.41 -21.77 6.10
C GLY A 50 12.22 -21.08 5.43
N PHE A 51 11.23 -20.62 6.22
CA PHE A 51 10.10 -19.86 5.71
C PHE A 51 10.41 -18.37 5.62
N GLU A 52 9.88 -17.70 4.61
CA GLU A 52 9.95 -16.25 4.48
C GLU A 52 9.30 -15.56 5.67
N ASN A 53 9.99 -14.60 6.25
CA ASN A 53 9.51 -13.88 7.43
C ASN A 53 10.07 -12.46 7.47
N VAL A 54 9.47 -11.60 8.30
CA VAL A 54 9.95 -10.23 8.56
C VAL A 54 11.37 -10.29 9.14
N LEU A 55 12.21 -9.31 8.78
CA LEU A 55 13.60 -9.27 9.22
C LEU A 55 13.77 -9.41 10.75
N ASP A 56 14.52 -10.44 11.14
CA ASP A 56 14.88 -10.74 12.53
C ASP A 56 16.40 -10.92 12.71
N ALA A 57 17.20 -10.40 11.77
CA ALA A 57 18.66 -10.53 11.77
C ALA A 57 19.35 -9.19 11.46
N GLU A 58 20.44 -8.92 12.16
CA GLU A 58 21.32 -7.77 11.91
C GLU A 58 22.10 -7.90 10.60
N GLU A 59 22.25 -9.12 10.07
CA GLU A 59 22.96 -9.38 8.82
C GLU A 59 22.20 -10.37 7.95
N ILE A 60 22.13 -10.07 6.66
CA ILE A 60 21.56 -10.95 5.65
C ILE A 60 22.44 -10.98 4.41
N LYS A 61 22.60 -12.16 3.83
CA LYS A 61 23.32 -12.36 2.57
C LYS A 61 22.35 -12.88 1.52
N ILE A 62 22.23 -12.15 0.41
CA ILE A 62 21.34 -12.45 -0.71
C ILE A 62 22.22 -12.47 -1.95
N ASP A 63 22.47 -13.67 -2.50
CA ASP A 63 23.45 -13.89 -3.54
C ASP A 63 24.83 -13.27 -3.17
N ASP A 64 25.29 -12.29 -3.95
CA ASP A 64 26.55 -11.56 -3.75
C ASP A 64 26.40 -10.27 -2.94
N VAL A 65 25.19 -9.93 -2.50
CA VAL A 65 24.90 -8.74 -1.71
C VAL A 65 24.86 -9.09 -0.23
N HIS A 66 25.72 -8.44 0.56
CA HIS A 66 25.72 -8.52 2.02
C HIS A 66 25.13 -7.23 2.59
N ILE A 67 24.00 -7.37 3.29
CA ILE A 67 23.34 -6.27 3.99
C ILE A 67 23.59 -6.44 5.48
N LYS A 68 24.06 -5.38 6.12
CA LYS A 68 24.32 -5.33 7.56
C LYS A 68 23.69 -4.10 8.18
N ILE A 69 23.00 -4.29 9.29
CA ILE A 69 22.42 -3.26 10.14
C ILE A 69 23.26 -3.21 11.40
N LEU A 70 23.94 -2.09 11.63
CA LEU A 70 24.64 -1.83 12.88
C LEU A 70 23.77 -0.93 13.76
N GLU A 71 23.57 -1.34 15.00
CA GLU A 71 22.75 -0.63 15.98
C GLU A 71 23.61 0.21 16.91
N GLU A 72 23.54 1.54 16.79
CA GLU A 72 24.10 2.45 17.78
C GLU A 72 23.06 2.69 18.89
N ARG A 73 23.41 2.32 20.12
CA ARG A 73 22.51 2.49 21.28
C ARG A 73 22.25 3.97 21.54
N THR A 74 20.98 4.33 21.68
CA THR A 74 20.60 5.65 22.18
C THR A 74 20.37 5.62 23.70
N PRO A 75 20.31 6.78 24.39
CA PRO A 75 19.95 6.83 25.80
C PRO A 75 18.53 6.33 26.11
N SER A 76 17.66 6.27 25.10
CA SER A 76 16.27 5.81 25.26
C SER A 76 16.20 4.29 25.16
N SER A 77 15.54 3.66 26.13
CA SER A 77 15.38 2.20 26.16
C SER A 77 14.65 1.70 24.92
N GLY A 78 15.27 0.77 24.19
CA GLY A 78 14.71 0.13 23.00
C GLY A 78 14.86 0.93 21.70
N VAL A 79 15.36 2.17 21.74
CA VAL A 79 15.62 2.97 20.53
C VAL A 79 17.09 2.87 20.15
N VAL A 80 17.35 2.55 18.89
CA VAL A 80 18.70 2.50 18.31
C VAL A 80 18.75 3.35 17.06
N LYS A 81 19.93 3.89 16.74
CA LYS A 81 20.19 4.41 15.38
C LYS A 81 20.66 3.24 14.53
N ALA A 82 19.93 2.97 13.45
CA ALA A 82 20.25 1.90 12.52
C ALA A 82 21.15 2.43 11.40
N HIS A 83 22.38 1.94 11.35
CA HIS A 83 23.31 2.19 10.26
C HIS A 83 23.20 1.07 9.24
N LEU A 84 22.92 1.40 7.98
CA LEU A 84 22.82 0.41 6.91
C LEU A 84 24.11 0.32 6.11
N PHE A 85 24.66 -0.88 6.03
CA PHE A 85 25.80 -1.22 5.21
C PHE A 85 25.40 -2.18 4.09
N ILE A 86 25.87 -1.89 2.87
CA ILE A 86 25.80 -2.80 1.72
C ILE A 86 27.24 -3.11 1.32
N ASN A 87 27.60 -4.39 1.31
CA ASN A 87 28.94 -4.88 0.98
C ASN A 87 30.05 -4.16 1.77
N GLY A 88 29.77 -3.83 3.05
CA GLY A 88 30.69 -3.15 3.95
C GLY A 88 30.76 -1.63 3.80
N VAL A 89 30.00 -1.02 2.89
CA VAL A 89 29.91 0.44 2.72
C VAL A 89 28.63 0.94 3.36
N GLU A 90 28.72 1.99 4.18
CA GLU A 90 27.54 2.65 4.74
C GLU A 90 26.82 3.45 3.64
N VAL A 91 25.54 3.17 3.41
CA VAL A 91 24.83 3.63 2.20
C VAL A 91 23.78 4.69 2.43
N SER A 92 23.44 4.99 3.68
CA SER A 92 22.37 5.90 4.07
C SER A 92 22.69 6.58 5.39
N THR A 93 22.06 7.73 5.63
CA THR A 93 22.07 8.35 6.96
C THR A 93 21.42 7.40 7.99
N PRO A 94 22.00 7.26 9.19
CA PRO A 94 21.40 6.49 10.26
C PRO A 94 20.15 7.17 10.79
N ASP A 95 19.07 6.41 10.97
CA ASP A 95 17.81 6.90 11.54
C ASP A 95 17.44 6.10 12.78
N GLU A 96 16.70 6.73 13.69
CA GLU A 96 16.23 6.10 14.92
C GLU A 96 15.07 5.14 14.63
N ILE A 97 15.18 3.91 15.15
CA ILE A 97 14.14 2.89 15.11
C ILE A 97 13.92 2.33 16.51
N LEU A 98 12.71 1.82 16.76
CA LEU A 98 12.41 1.08 17.98
C LEU A 98 12.55 -0.41 17.70
N ILE A 99 13.43 -1.08 18.45
CA ILE A 99 13.58 -2.54 18.43
C ILE A 99 12.39 -3.17 19.15
N SER A 100 11.82 -4.22 18.54
CA SER A 100 10.72 -4.95 19.16
C SER A 100 11.19 -5.67 20.41
N ASN A 101 10.37 -5.62 21.46
CA ASN A 101 10.57 -6.38 22.69
C ASN A 101 9.65 -7.62 22.77
N ASP A 102 8.78 -7.84 21.78
CA ASP A 102 7.92 -9.02 21.72
C ASP A 102 8.66 -10.15 20.99
N PRO A 103 8.90 -11.31 21.64
CA PRO A 103 9.62 -12.42 21.01
C PRO A 103 8.85 -13.09 19.86
N ARG A 104 7.60 -12.71 19.63
CA ARG A 104 6.78 -13.18 18.49
C ARG A 104 6.90 -12.29 17.26
N ASP A 105 7.40 -11.07 17.45
CA ASP A 105 7.62 -10.11 16.39
C ASP A 105 9.10 -10.19 15.98
N GLY A 106 9.41 -10.00 14.70
CA GLY A 106 10.81 -9.83 14.28
C GLY A 106 11.46 -8.64 15.01
N ARG A 107 12.77 -8.70 15.27
CA ARG A 107 13.57 -7.66 15.94
C ARG A 107 13.23 -6.25 15.48
N TYR A 108 12.97 -6.10 14.19
CA TYR A 108 12.72 -4.81 13.55
C TYR A 108 11.28 -4.56 13.12
N PHE A 109 10.35 -5.36 13.65
CA PHE A 109 8.95 -5.31 13.31
C PHE A 109 8.41 -3.89 13.28
N SER A 110 7.66 -3.57 12.21
CA SER A 110 7.10 -2.26 11.93
C SER A 110 8.10 -1.14 11.59
N TRP A 111 9.41 -1.35 11.63
CA TRP A 111 10.39 -0.28 11.38
C TRP A 111 11.22 -0.48 10.14
N LEU A 112 11.70 -1.69 9.89
CA LEU A 112 12.44 -1.98 8.67
C LEU A 112 12.19 -3.41 8.21
N ASP A 113 12.46 -3.64 6.93
CA ASP A 113 12.45 -4.96 6.33
C ASP A 113 13.36 -4.98 5.10
N VAL A 114 13.75 -6.18 4.68
CA VAL A 114 14.49 -6.41 3.44
C VAL A 114 13.67 -7.32 2.55
N LEU A 115 13.32 -6.82 1.36
CA LEU A 115 12.47 -7.52 0.40
C LEU A 115 13.25 -7.84 -0.87
N THR A 116 12.95 -8.97 -1.49
CA THR A 116 13.35 -9.23 -2.88
C THR A 116 12.16 -8.97 -3.78
N VAL A 117 12.38 -8.24 -4.86
CA VAL A 117 11.34 -7.83 -5.79
C VAL A 117 11.73 -8.22 -7.20
N LYS A 118 10.87 -9.00 -7.84
CA LYS A 118 11.00 -9.39 -9.24
C LYS A 118 10.00 -8.64 -10.09
N ASN A 119 10.48 -7.89 -11.08
CA ASN A 119 9.63 -7.40 -12.15
C ASN A 119 9.34 -8.55 -13.12
N LYS A 120 8.10 -9.02 -13.14
CA LYS A 120 7.65 -10.16 -13.97
C LYS A 120 7.66 -9.87 -15.47
N ILE A 121 7.68 -8.59 -15.86
CA ILE A 121 7.71 -8.16 -17.26
C ILE A 121 9.16 -8.14 -17.77
N SER A 122 10.08 -7.49 -17.05
CA SER A 122 11.48 -7.40 -17.47
C SER A 122 12.34 -8.58 -17.03
N GLY A 123 11.91 -9.34 -16.02
CA GLY A 123 12.69 -10.37 -15.35
C GLY A 123 13.75 -9.83 -14.37
N GLU A 124 13.82 -8.51 -14.20
CA GLU A 124 14.77 -7.86 -13.30
C GLU A 124 14.43 -8.16 -11.84
N GLU A 125 15.46 -8.49 -11.06
CA GLU A 125 15.36 -8.79 -9.64
C GLU A 125 16.24 -7.81 -8.87
N GLN A 126 15.66 -7.16 -7.86
CA GLN A 126 16.30 -6.17 -7.02
C GLN A 126 15.99 -6.45 -5.56
N ILE A 127 16.91 -6.05 -4.68
CA ILE A 127 16.70 -6.08 -3.24
C ILE A 127 16.26 -4.68 -2.80
N TYR A 128 15.26 -4.62 -1.92
CA TYR A 128 14.73 -3.38 -1.38
C TYR A 128 14.91 -3.40 0.13
N PHE A 129 15.76 -2.51 0.64
CA PHE A 129 15.75 -2.17 2.06
C PHE A 129 14.70 -1.08 2.26
N LEU A 130 13.74 -1.33 3.14
CA LEU A 130 12.65 -0.42 3.44
C LEU A 130 12.72 -0.03 4.91
N GLN A 131 12.57 1.25 5.19
CA GLN A 131 12.60 1.77 6.56
C GLN A 131 11.57 2.87 6.77
N ARG A 132 10.84 2.79 7.87
CA ARG A 132 10.03 3.91 8.38
C ARG A 132 10.94 4.90 9.11
N ILE A 133 10.85 6.18 8.75
CA ILE A 133 11.71 7.25 9.32
C ILE A 133 10.97 8.05 10.41
N THR A 134 9.64 8.04 10.39
CA THR A 134 8.79 8.78 11.34
C THR A 134 8.20 7.85 12.39
N SER A 135 8.18 8.28 13.65
CA SER A 135 7.56 7.51 14.73
C SER A 135 6.02 7.59 14.71
N ASN A 136 5.37 6.76 15.52
CA ASN A 136 3.91 6.71 15.64
C ASN A 136 3.27 7.99 16.19
N GLY A 137 4.06 8.90 16.78
CA GLY A 137 3.58 10.19 17.29
C GLY A 137 3.26 11.21 16.18
N TYR A 138 3.72 10.96 14.95
CA TYR A 138 3.45 11.84 13.82
C TYR A 138 2.05 11.58 13.23
N PRO A 139 1.34 12.63 12.78
CA PRO A 139 0.14 12.48 11.98
C PRO A 139 0.39 11.57 10.76
N LEU A 140 -0.63 10.82 10.35
CA LEU A 140 -0.52 9.88 9.22
C LEU A 140 0.04 10.55 7.96
N GLU A 141 -0.46 11.76 7.63
CA GLU A 141 -0.02 12.54 6.47
C GLU A 141 1.46 12.92 6.47
N GLU A 142 2.08 12.96 7.65
CA GLU A 142 3.49 13.30 7.83
C GLU A 142 4.39 12.06 7.85
N ARG A 143 3.83 10.84 7.85
CA ARG A 143 4.61 9.61 7.87
C ARG A 143 5.45 9.48 6.61
N LYS A 144 6.68 9.01 6.78
CA LYS A 144 7.68 8.87 5.71
C LYS A 144 8.39 7.53 5.77
N TRP A 145 8.74 7.06 4.58
CA TRP A 145 9.54 5.88 4.36
C TRP A 145 10.75 6.21 3.50
N LYS A 146 11.86 5.55 3.82
CA LYS A 146 13.08 5.45 3.02
C LYS A 146 13.07 4.11 2.33
N ILE A 147 13.39 4.11 1.04
CA ILE A 147 13.60 2.91 0.25
C ILE A 147 15.01 3.00 -0.34
N ILE A 148 15.76 1.92 -0.19
CA ILE A 148 17.05 1.75 -0.86
C ILE A 148 16.91 0.53 -1.75
N SER A 149 16.79 0.79 -3.06
CA SER A 149 16.82 -0.23 -4.09
C SER A 149 18.27 -0.62 -4.38
N ILE A 150 18.55 -1.92 -4.42
CA ILE A 150 19.88 -2.50 -4.51
C ILE A 150 19.89 -3.48 -5.68
N ASN A 151 20.78 -3.24 -6.63
CA ASN A 151 20.98 -4.10 -7.79
C ASN A 151 21.89 -5.29 -7.43
N LYS A 152 21.91 -6.33 -8.28
CA LYS A 152 22.76 -7.51 -8.09
C LYS A 152 24.26 -7.20 -8.08
N ASP A 153 24.68 -6.10 -8.72
CA ASP A 153 26.07 -5.64 -8.71
C ASP A 153 26.46 -4.85 -7.43
N GLY A 154 25.52 -4.69 -6.50
CA GLY A 154 25.71 -3.93 -5.26
C GLY A 154 25.54 -2.41 -5.42
N SER A 155 25.28 -1.90 -6.63
CA SER A 155 24.88 -0.50 -6.81
C SER A 155 23.51 -0.26 -6.19
N TYR A 156 23.32 0.92 -5.62
CA TYR A 156 22.09 1.25 -4.90
C TYR A 156 21.58 2.64 -5.23
N LYS A 157 20.28 2.84 -4.98
CA LYS A 157 19.62 4.14 -5.05
C LYS A 157 18.69 4.30 -3.86
N GLU A 158 18.88 5.39 -3.13
CA GLU A 158 17.99 5.83 -2.06
C GLU A 158 16.89 6.74 -2.63
N GLU A 159 15.66 6.52 -2.18
CA GLU A 159 14.54 7.41 -2.37
C GLU A 159 13.70 7.47 -1.08
N SER A 160 12.92 8.54 -0.93
CA SER A 160 11.96 8.64 0.16
C SER A 160 10.62 9.13 -0.37
N PHE A 161 9.55 8.73 0.30
CA PHE A 161 8.20 9.20 0.02
C PHE A 161 7.42 9.35 1.33
N SER A 162 6.35 10.15 1.28
CA SER A 162 5.44 10.31 2.42
C SER A 162 4.08 9.73 2.11
N TYR A 163 3.27 9.57 3.15
CA TYR A 163 1.87 9.18 2.99
C TYR A 163 1.11 10.18 2.11
N ALA A 164 1.37 11.48 2.26
CA ALA A 164 0.74 12.52 1.44
C ALA A 164 1.11 12.45 -0.05
N THR A 165 2.30 11.94 -0.40
CA THR A 165 2.78 11.81 -1.80
C THR A 165 2.80 10.38 -2.30
N ARG A 166 2.18 9.44 -1.57
CA ARG A 166 2.18 8.00 -1.88
C ARG A 166 1.68 7.65 -3.28
N ASN A 167 0.85 8.52 -3.86
CA ASN A 167 0.34 8.35 -5.21
C ASN A 167 1.39 8.50 -6.33
N GLN A 168 2.61 8.89 -5.97
CA GLN A 168 3.77 9.01 -6.87
C GLN A 168 4.67 7.76 -6.82
N ASN A 169 4.52 6.87 -5.83
CA ASN A 169 5.34 5.67 -5.68
C ASN A 169 4.51 4.43 -5.31
N TYR A 170 3.81 3.86 -6.30
CA TYR A 170 2.95 2.69 -6.06
C TYR A 170 3.73 1.44 -5.62
N LEU A 171 4.93 1.22 -6.16
CA LEU A 171 5.75 0.09 -5.69
C LEU A 171 6.13 0.30 -4.22
N GLY A 172 6.57 1.49 -3.84
CA GLY A 172 6.87 1.82 -2.44
C GLY A 172 5.70 1.59 -1.50
N VAL A 173 4.48 1.96 -1.89
CA VAL A 173 3.25 1.65 -1.12
C VAL A 173 3.05 0.14 -0.96
N ALA A 174 3.25 -0.64 -2.03
CA ALA A 174 3.12 -2.09 -1.98
C ALA A 174 4.17 -2.73 -1.06
N LEU A 175 5.42 -2.26 -1.08
CA LEU A 175 6.49 -2.72 -0.19
C LEU A 175 6.18 -2.41 1.28
N VAL A 176 5.63 -1.22 1.56
CA VAL A 176 5.20 -0.83 2.91
C VAL A 176 4.07 -1.73 3.42
N ASN A 177 3.07 -1.99 2.58
CA ASN A 177 1.96 -2.87 2.93
C ASN A 177 2.41 -4.33 3.11
N PHE A 178 3.33 -4.82 2.28
CA PHE A 178 3.84 -6.19 2.37
C PHE A 178 4.70 -6.41 3.63
N SER A 179 5.58 -5.45 3.95
CA SER A 179 6.47 -5.51 5.13
C SER A 179 5.80 -5.16 6.47
N ASN A 180 4.56 -4.68 6.45
CA ASN A 180 3.84 -4.16 7.62
C ASN A 180 4.53 -2.99 8.35
N THR A 181 5.37 -2.20 7.66
CA THR A 181 6.10 -1.07 8.25
C THR A 181 5.24 0.16 8.59
N ASP A 182 3.99 0.26 8.09
CA ASP A 182 3.05 1.33 8.43
C ASP A 182 2.08 0.98 9.59
N LEU A 183 2.08 -0.28 10.07
CA LEU A 183 1.11 -0.83 11.05
C LEU A 183 -0.35 -0.81 10.60
N LYS A 184 -0.65 -0.26 9.43
CA LYS A 184 -1.97 -0.21 8.82
C LYS A 184 -1.81 -0.34 7.31
N LEU A 185 -2.78 -0.97 6.65
CA LEU A 185 -2.85 -0.98 5.20
C LEU A 185 -3.05 0.44 4.65
N MET A 186 -2.16 0.86 3.78
CA MET A 186 -2.17 2.15 3.09
C MET A 186 -2.71 1.98 1.66
N GLY A 187 -3.67 2.81 1.25
CA GLY A 187 -4.12 2.86 -0.14
C GLY A 187 -3.14 3.64 -1.04
N TYR A 188 -3.20 3.46 -2.35
CA TYR A 188 -2.32 4.14 -3.32
C TYR A 188 -2.71 5.61 -3.55
N HIS A 189 -4.01 5.94 -3.57
CA HIS A 189 -4.52 7.31 -3.64
C HIS A 189 -5.52 7.64 -2.52
N SER A 190 -6.19 6.62 -2.01
CA SER A 190 -7.22 6.74 -0.98
C SER A 190 -7.27 5.48 -0.14
N ASP A 191 -7.53 5.64 1.15
CA ASP A 191 -7.64 4.52 2.09
C ASP A 191 -9.03 3.87 2.08
N ILE A 192 -9.73 3.96 0.95
CA ILE A 192 -11.12 3.52 0.84
C ILE A 192 -11.28 2.02 1.13
N ASN A 193 -10.27 1.22 0.79
CA ASN A 193 -10.22 -0.22 1.05
C ASN A 193 -9.58 -0.56 2.42
N GLY A 194 -9.06 0.43 3.15
CA GLY A 194 -8.40 0.25 4.44
C GLY A 194 -9.34 0.35 5.66
N ALA A 195 -10.62 0.63 5.44
CA ALA A 195 -11.64 0.62 6.49
C ALA A 195 -12.10 -0.82 6.76
N TYR A 196 -12.51 -1.11 8.00
CA TYR A 196 -13.11 -2.41 8.32
C TYR A 196 -14.36 -2.64 7.46
N PRO A 197 -14.37 -3.71 6.64
CA PRO A 197 -15.53 -3.99 5.82
C PRO A 197 -16.73 -4.27 6.72
N SER A 198 -17.87 -3.69 6.34
CA SER A 198 -19.16 -3.99 6.93
C SER A 198 -20.14 -4.34 5.82
N ILE A 199 -21.31 -4.87 6.18
CA ILE A 199 -22.36 -5.08 5.19
C ILE A 199 -22.76 -3.75 4.51
N PHE A 200 -22.62 -2.62 5.23
CA PHE A 200 -22.91 -1.29 4.69
C PHE A 200 -21.84 -0.81 3.71
N PHE A 201 -20.56 -1.10 3.97
CA PHE A 201 -19.45 -0.63 3.16
C PHE A 201 -18.42 -1.75 2.89
N PRO A 202 -18.09 -2.07 1.62
CA PRO A 202 -18.47 -1.38 0.39
C PRO A 202 -19.74 -1.91 -0.32
N ILE A 203 -20.36 -2.97 0.21
CA ILE A 203 -21.39 -3.77 -0.49
C ILE A 203 -22.68 -2.96 -0.73
N ILE A 204 -23.36 -2.51 0.33
CA ILE A 204 -24.58 -1.71 0.17
C ILE A 204 -24.23 -0.34 -0.43
N TYR A 205 -23.21 0.32 0.13
CA TYR A 205 -22.67 1.59 -0.33
C TYR A 205 -21.16 1.48 -0.49
N PRO A 206 -20.57 1.84 -1.65
CA PRO A 206 -21.22 2.45 -2.81
C PRO A 206 -21.68 1.45 -3.89
N ILE A 207 -21.45 0.14 -3.72
CA ILE A 207 -21.59 -0.82 -4.83
C ILE A 207 -23.05 -0.98 -5.25
N PHE A 208 -23.90 -1.44 -4.35
CA PHE A 208 -25.31 -1.67 -4.64
C PHE A 208 -26.04 -0.36 -4.98
N THR A 209 -25.79 0.72 -4.24
CA THR A 209 -26.39 2.04 -4.53
C THR A 209 -26.02 2.54 -5.92
N SER A 210 -24.78 2.36 -6.38
CA SER A 210 -24.38 2.71 -7.76
C SER A 210 -25.11 1.87 -8.79
N LEU A 211 -25.14 0.54 -8.62
CA LEU A 211 -25.81 -0.37 -9.55
C LEU A 211 -27.30 -0.09 -9.66
N LEU A 212 -27.99 0.08 -8.51
CA LEU A 212 -29.40 0.42 -8.48
C LEU A 212 -29.65 1.79 -9.13
N GLY A 213 -28.79 2.77 -8.85
CA GLY A 213 -28.83 4.08 -9.49
C GLY A 213 -28.75 4.02 -11.02
N ILE A 214 -27.84 3.20 -11.56
CA ILE A 214 -27.70 2.96 -13.01
C ILE A 214 -28.97 2.33 -13.58
N ILE A 215 -29.50 1.29 -12.92
CA ILE A 215 -30.73 0.59 -13.35
C ILE A 215 -31.91 1.56 -13.42
N LEU A 216 -32.11 2.38 -12.38
CA LEU A 216 -33.18 3.37 -12.34
C LEU A 216 -33.01 4.43 -13.44
N LEU A 217 -31.78 4.85 -13.75
CA LEU A 217 -31.51 5.79 -14.84
C LEU A 217 -31.95 5.22 -16.19
N ILE A 218 -31.59 3.97 -16.46
CA ILE A 218 -31.95 3.27 -17.71
C ILE A 218 -33.47 3.17 -17.83
N ILE A 219 -34.17 2.83 -16.75
CA ILE A 219 -35.65 2.76 -16.72
C ILE A 219 -36.25 4.15 -16.98
N ALA A 220 -35.72 5.21 -16.38
CA ALA A 220 -36.18 6.58 -16.59
C ALA A 220 -36.05 7.02 -18.06
N ILE A 221 -34.88 6.75 -18.67
CA ILE A 221 -34.60 7.07 -20.08
C ILE A 221 -35.56 6.30 -21.00
N LYS A 222 -35.70 4.98 -20.82
CA LYS A 222 -36.63 4.16 -21.63
C LYS A 222 -38.07 4.65 -21.51
N SER A 223 -38.53 4.96 -20.30
CA SER A 223 -39.88 5.47 -20.04
C SER A 223 -40.14 6.78 -20.77
N ARG A 224 -39.16 7.69 -20.80
CA ARG A 224 -39.26 8.97 -21.51
C ARG A 224 -39.30 8.79 -23.03
N ILE A 225 -38.49 7.87 -23.58
CA ILE A 225 -38.50 7.55 -25.02
C ILE A 225 -39.85 6.98 -25.45
N ILE A 226 -40.40 6.05 -24.68
CA ILE A 226 -41.71 5.43 -24.96
C ILE A 226 -42.83 6.47 -24.94
N LEU A 227 -42.83 7.37 -23.94
CA LEU A 227 -43.82 8.46 -23.88
C LEU A 227 -43.73 9.39 -25.09
N LYS A 228 -42.50 9.77 -25.51
CA LYS A 228 -42.29 10.61 -26.70
C LYS A 228 -42.79 9.97 -27.99
N ARG A 229 -42.68 8.64 -28.13
CA ARG A 229 -43.20 7.90 -29.30
C ARG A 229 -44.72 7.81 -29.34
N LYS A 230 -45.41 7.80 -28.20
CA LYS A 230 -46.88 7.78 -28.14
C LYS A 230 -47.53 9.15 -28.39
N SER A 231 -46.75 10.22 -28.24
CA SER A 231 -47.21 11.60 -28.47
C SER A 231 -46.86 12.15 -29.86
N SER A 232 -46.27 11.31 -30.72
CA SER A 232 -45.95 11.60 -32.13
C SER A 232 -46.83 10.73 -33.03
#